data_AF-C9LUW9-F1
#
_entry.id   AF-C9LUW9-F1
#
_cell.length_a   1.000
_cell.length_b   1.000
_cell.length_c   1.000
_cell.angle_alpha   90.00
_cell.angle_beta   90.00
_cell.angle_gamma   90.00
#
_symmetry.space_group_name_H-M   'P 1'
#
loop_
_entity.id
_entity.type
_entity.pdbx_description
1 polymer ?
#
loop_
_entity_poly.entity_id
_entity_poly.type
_entity_poly.pdbx_seq_one_letter_code
_entity_poly.pdbx_strand_id
1 'polypeptide(L)' 'MPRQYTKIEQLSDEIFRLKTEGKTHRQIGEIYGLTKEQIKGFIKRQRRKDRLRKAGYIP' A
#
# COMPACT_ATOMS: atom_id res chain seq x y z
N MET A 1 -0.43 0.67 21.76
CA MET A 1 -0.91 -0.08 20.56
C MET A 1 0.08 0.13 19.43
N PRO A 2 0.99 -0.83 19.15
CA PRO A 2 1.89 -0.73 18.00
C PRO A 2 1.05 -0.68 16.73
N ARG A 3 1.21 0.39 15.94
CA ARG A 3 0.48 0.57 14.70
C ARG A 3 0.89 -0.57 13.75
N GLN A 4 -0.06 -1.39 13.30
CA GLN A 4 0.15 -2.53 12.37
C GLN A 4 0.68 -2.12 10.97
N TYR A 5 1.19 -0.90 10.79
CA TYR A 5 1.66 -0.38 9.52
C TYR A 5 2.93 -1.07 9.02
N THR A 6 3.79 -1.56 9.93
CA THR A 6 5.10 -2.14 9.57
C THR A 6 4.96 -3.39 8.69
N LYS A 7 3.95 -4.24 8.92
CA LYS A 7 3.71 -5.43 8.08
C LYS A 7 3.26 -5.08 6.66
N ILE A 8 2.47 -4.02 6.48
CA ILE A 8 1.94 -3.65 5.16
C ILE A 8 3.02 -2.95 4.31
N GLU A 9 3.96 -2.22 4.92
CA GLU A 9 5.07 -1.63 4.16
C GLU A 9 6.02 -2.69 3.58
N GLN A 10 6.22 -3.82 4.27
CA GLN A 10 6.98 -4.95 3.72
C GLN A 10 6.29 -5.61 2.52
N LEU A 11 4.95 -5.62 2.51
CA LEU A 11 4.13 -6.13 1.40
C LEU A 11 3.90 -5.10 0.29
N SER A 12 4.57 -3.94 0.35
CA SER A 12 4.35 -2.83 -0.57
C SER A 12 4.57 -3.21 -2.03
N ASP A 13 5.73 -3.80 -2.32
CA ASP A 13 6.14 -4.20 -3.67
C ASP A 13 5.17 -5.22 -4.25
N GLU A 14 4.71 -6.16 -3.43
CA GLU A 14 3.82 -7.22 -3.86
C GLU A 14 2.38 -6.72 -4.11
N ILE A 15 1.88 -5.81 -3.27
CA ILE A 15 0.61 -5.10 -3.51
C ILE A 15 0.68 -4.33 -4.84
N PHE A 16 1.81 -3.70 -5.17
CA PHE A 16 2.00 -3.00 -6.43
C PHE A 16 2.07 -3.96 -7.63
N ARG A 17 2.75 -5.10 -7.52
CA ARG A 17 2.76 -6.14 -8.56
C ARG A 17 1.35 -6.66 -8.87
N LEU A 18 0.59 -7.02 -7.84
CA LEU A 18 -0.79 -7.48 -8.02
C LEU A 18 -1.69 -6.39 -8.59
N LYS A 19 -1.40 -5.11 -8.28
CA LYS A 19 -2.09 -3.97 -8.89
C LYS A 19 -1.80 -3.85 -10.38
N THR A 20 -0.55 -4.07 -10.81
CA THR A 20 -0.17 -4.08 -12.22
C THR A 20 -0.73 -5.27 -12.98
N GLU A 21 -0.92 -6.41 -12.31
CA GLU A 21 -1.64 -7.58 -12.84
C GLU A 21 -3.16 -7.36 -12.97
N GLY A 22 -3.69 -6.23 -12.49
CA GLY A 22 -5.12 -5.89 -12.57
C GLY A 22 -5.96 -6.39 -11.40
N LYS A 23 -5.36 -6.92 -10.31
CA LYS A 23 -6.13 -7.37 -9.14
C LYS A 23 -6.80 -6.21 -8.40
N THR A 24 -8.01 -6.49 -7.90
CA THR A 24 -8.79 -5.52 -7.14
C THR A 24 -8.28 -5.42 -5.70
N HIS A 25 -8.60 -4.31 -5.02
CA HIS A 25 -8.21 -4.12 -3.62
C HIS A 25 -8.80 -5.16 -2.67
N ARG A 26 -9.96 -5.77 -3.00
CA ARG A 26 -10.55 -6.85 -2.20
C ARG A 26 -9.75 -8.14 -2.35
N GLN A 27 -9.42 -8.54 -3.58
CA GLN A 27 -8.63 -9.74 -3.85
C GLN A 27 -7.23 -9.65 -3.23
N ILE A 28 -6.58 -8.50 -3.32
CA ILE A 28 -5.28 -8.28 -2.66
C ILE A 28 -5.44 -8.38 -1.14
N GLY A 29 -6.52 -7.81 -0.59
CA GLY A 29 -6.82 -7.95 0.84
C GLY A 29 -6.99 -9.40 1.26
N GLU A 30 -7.75 -10.20 0.51
CA GLU A 30 -7.99 -11.61 0.80
C GLU A 30 -6.71 -12.45 0.79
N ILE A 31 -5.78 -12.20 -0.14
CA ILE A 31 -4.49 -12.92 -0.23
C ILE A 31 -3.63 -12.70 1.02
N TYR A 32 -3.60 -11.48 1.55
CA TYR A 32 -2.73 -11.10 2.67
C TYR A 32 -3.45 -11.01 4.02
N GLY A 33 -4.73 -11.37 4.08
CA GLY A 33 -5.56 -11.23 5.28
C GLY A 33 -5.77 -9.77 5.73
N LEU A 34 -5.77 -8.84 4.77
CA LEU A 34 -5.97 -7.40 4.97
C LEU A 34 -7.36 -6.96 4.53
N THR A 35 -7.89 -5.91 5.15
CA THR A 35 -9.15 -5.32 4.71
C THR A 35 -8.95 -4.42 3.48
N LYS A 36 -9.99 -4.30 2.66
CA LYS A 36 -10.03 -3.36 1.52
C LYS A 36 -9.63 -1.94 1.95
N GLU A 37 -10.07 -1.50 3.14
CA GLU A 37 -9.78 -0.16 3.66
C GLU A 37 -8.31 0.03 4.01
N GLN A 38 -7.68 -0.99 4.59
CA GLN A 38 -6.24 -0.98 4.86
C GLN A 38 -5.43 -0.86 3.57
N ILE A 39 -5.78 -1.63 2.53
CA ILE A 39 -5.14 -1.54 1.20
C ILE A 39 -5.36 -0.16 0.57
N LYS A 40 -6.57 0.38 0.65
CA LYS A 40 -6.89 1.73 0.12
C LYS A 40 -6.08 2.82 0.83
N GLY A 41 -6.02 2.77 2.16
CA GLY A 41 -5.25 3.71 2.97
C GLY A 41 -3.74 3.59 2.74
N PHE A 42 -3.25 2.36 2.54
CA PHE A 42 -1.86 2.10 2.18
C PHE A 42 -1.48 2.72 0.83
N ILE A 43 -2.25 2.48 -0.23
CA ILE A 43 -1.99 3.06 -1.55
C ILE A 43 -2.05 4.59 -1.52
N LYS A 44 -2.98 5.18 -0.75
CA LYS A 44 -3.06 6.64 -0.58
C LYS A 44 -1.79 7.20 0.06
N ARG A 45 -1.21 6.50 1.05
CA ARG A 45 0.06 6.88 1.68
C ARG A 45 1.23 6.76 0.73
N GLN A 46 1.34 5.67 -0.03
CA GLN A 46 2.43 5.50 -1.00
C GLN A 46 2.40 6.58 -2.08
N ARG A 47 1.23 6.85 -2.68
CA ARG A 47 1.07 7.96 -3.62
C ARG A 47 1.43 9.33 -3.01
N ARG A 48 1.19 9.53 -1.72
CA ARG A 48 1.61 10.76 -1.03
C ARG A 48 3.13 10.81 -0.90
N LYS A 49 3.78 9.72 -0.49
CA LYS A 49 5.25 9.61 -0.44
C LYS A 49 5.86 9.86 -1.82
N ASP A 50 5.30 9.28 -2.88
CA ASP A 50 5.78 9.47 -4.25
C ASP A 50 5.60 10.90 -4.74
N ARG A 51 4.47 11.55 -4.41
CA ARG A 51 4.28 12.98 -4.72
C ARG A 51 5.28 13.87 -4.01
N LEU A 52 5.56 13.59 -2.73
CA LEU A 52 6.57 14.33 -1.97
C LEU A 52 7.96 14.14 -2.57
N ARG A 53 8.34 12.89 -2.88
CA ARG A 53 9.60 12.56 -3.56
C ARG A 53 9.73 13.28 -4.91
N LYS A 54 8.66 13.28 -5.73
CA LYS A 54 8.63 13.97 -7.03
C LYS A 54 8.72 15.49 -6.88
N ALA A 55 8.17 16.04 -5.80
CA ALA A 55 8.29 17.47 -5.47
C ALA A 55 9.67 17.84 -4.90
N GLY A 56 10.63 16.92 -4.86
CA GLY A 56 11.96 17.15 -4.27
C GLY A 56 11.96 17.15 -2.74
N TYR A 57 10.82 16.84 -2.10
CA TYR A 57 10.70 16.77 -0.66
C TYR A 57 11.05 15.34 -0.21
N ILE A 58 12.28 15.17 0.28
CA ILE A 58 12.74 13.93 0.90
C ILE A 58 12.59 14.13 2.42
N PRO A 59 11.60 13.51 3.08
CA PRO A 59 11.54 13.49 4.54
C PRO A 59 12.69 12.70 5.16
#